data_AF-A0A9Q0RFC3-F1
#
_entry.id   AF-A0A9Q0RFC3-F1
#
_cell.length_a   1.000
_cell.length_b   1.000
_cell.length_c   1.000
_cell.angle_alpha   90.00
_cell.angle_beta   90.00
_cell.angle_gamma   90.00
#
_symmetry.space_group_name_H-M   'P 1'
#
loop_
_entity.id
_entity.type
_entity.pdbx_description
1 polymer ?
#
loop_
_entity_poly.entity_id
_entity_poly.type
_entity_poly.pdbx_seq_one_letter_code
_entity_poly.pdbx_strand_id
1 'polypeptide(L)'
;MKALDNMDKMIPEFTNLRTKSRNFIIVEEERNCSISWKKNIITWHNLAMKAVKRSTREKRITLAKIQAAMGPVIERISSQKFELPNEGRKVIEEKYQRLNEDINISFRELDD
;
A
#
# COMPACT_ATOMS: atom_id res chain seq x y z
N MET A 1 -2.57 40.63 37.55
CA MET A 1 -1.36 40.07 36.91
C MET A 1 -1.28 38.54 36.92
N LYS A 2 -1.84 37.81 37.90
CA LYS A 2 -1.77 36.32 37.94
C LYS A 2 -2.47 35.55 36.79
N ALA A 3 -3.42 36.17 36.09
CA ALA A 3 -4.15 35.52 34.99
C ALA A 3 -3.34 35.47 33.68
N LEU A 4 -2.49 36.47 33.43
CA LEU A 4 -1.63 36.52 32.24
C LEU A 4 -0.48 35.50 32.34
N ASP A 5 0.10 35.34 33.53
CA ASP A 5 1.13 34.31 33.80
C ASP A 5 0.61 32.87 33.61
N ASN A 6 -0.70 32.65 33.75
CA ASN A 6 -1.32 31.34 33.52
C ASN A 6 -1.64 31.10 32.03
N MET A 7 -1.93 32.16 31.27
CA MET A 7 -2.12 32.07 29.81
C MET A 7 -0.82 31.65 29.12
N ASP A 8 0.32 32.23 29.51
CA ASP A 8 1.63 31.88 28.94
C ASP A 8 2.04 30.43 29.22
N LYS A 9 1.57 29.84 30.32
CA LYS A 9 1.80 28.43 30.65
C LYS A 9 0.89 27.47 29.89
N MET A 10 -0.28 27.94 29.45
CA MET A 10 -1.23 27.14 28.67
C MET A 10 -0.88 27.09 27.18
N ILE A 11 -0.23 28.12 26.63
CA ILE A 11 0.16 28.17 25.21
C ILE A 11 1.04 26.95 24.78
N PRO A 12 2.06 26.53 25.57
CA PRO A 12 2.82 25.30 25.33
C PRO A 12 1.98 24.03 25.36
N GLU A 13 0.99 23.94 26.26
CA GLU A 13 0.10 22.78 26.36
C GLU A 13 -0.80 22.67 25.13
N PHE A 14 -1.34 23.79 24.64
CA PHE A 14 -2.13 23.82 23.41
C PHE A 14 -1.31 23.48 22.16
N THR A 15 -0.05 23.93 22.10
CA THR A 15 0.86 23.55 20.99
C THR A 15 1.28 22.08 21.06
N ASN A 16 1.48 21.53 22.26
CA ASN A 16 1.74 20.10 22.45
C ASN A 16 0.52 19.24 22.13
N LEU A 17 -0.69 19.66 22.52
CA LEU A 17 -1.94 18.99 22.15
C LEU A 17 -2.17 19.05 20.64
N ARG A 18 -1.90 20.19 20.00
CA ARG A 18 -1.97 20.32 18.53
C ARG A 18 -0.98 19.39 17.85
N THR A 19 0.25 19.31 18.34
CA THR A 19 1.29 18.41 17.81
C THR A 19 0.94 16.94 18.04
N LYS A 20 0.42 16.60 19.22
CA LYS A 20 -0.03 15.24 19.57
C LYS A 20 -1.23 14.80 18.75
N SER A 21 -2.22 15.67 18.54
CA SER A 21 -3.34 15.41 17.63
C SER A 21 -2.88 15.29 16.18
N ARG A 22 -1.92 16.13 15.75
CA ARG A 22 -1.32 16.02 14.40
C ARG A 22 -0.58 14.70 14.22
N ASN A 23 0.20 14.27 15.20
CA ASN A 23 0.89 12.99 15.18
C ASN A 23 -0.09 11.81 15.24
N PHE A 24 -1.17 11.92 16.00
CA PHE A 24 -2.23 10.90 16.04
C PHE A 24 -2.94 10.78 14.69
N ILE A 25 -3.27 11.90 14.04
CA ILE A 25 -3.81 11.92 12.68
C ILE A 25 -2.80 11.32 11.68
N ILE A 26 -1.52 11.69 11.76
CA ILE A 26 -0.47 11.11 10.90
C ILE A 26 -0.41 9.58 11.07
N VAL A 27 -0.43 9.07 12.30
CA VAL A 27 -0.41 7.63 12.61
C VAL A 27 -1.68 6.91 12.16
N GLU A 28 -2.87 7.52 12.33
CA GLU A 28 -4.12 6.93 11.86
C GLU A 28 -4.17 6.83 10.34
N GLU A 29 -3.61 7.82 9.69
CA GLU A 29 -3.68 7.96 8.26
C GLU A 29 -2.51 7.18 7.59
N GLU A 30 -1.42 6.86 8.32
CA GLU A 30 -0.45 5.80 7.98
C GLU A 30 -1.08 4.39 8.00
N ARG A 31 -2.06 4.13 8.89
CA ARG A 31 -2.78 2.84 8.90
C ARG A 31 -3.66 2.62 7.66
N ASN A 32 -4.07 3.68 6.97
CA ASN A 32 -4.96 3.58 5.79
C ASN A 32 -4.22 3.10 4.53
N CYS A 33 -2.94 3.48 4.38
CA CYS A 33 -2.02 2.91 3.39
C CYS A 33 -1.92 1.37 3.53
N SER A 34 -2.19 0.85 4.74
CA SER A 34 -2.14 -0.59 4.98
C SER A 34 -3.18 -1.40 4.21
N ILE A 35 -4.30 -0.77 3.84
CA ILE A 35 -5.40 -1.44 3.14
C ILE A 35 -5.04 -1.60 1.66
N SER A 36 -4.38 -0.61 1.07
CA SER A 36 -4.12 -0.57 -0.37
C SER A 36 -3.01 -1.52 -0.81
N TRP A 37 -1.92 -1.69 -0.05
CA TRP A 37 -0.94 -2.74 -0.37
C TRP A 37 -1.51 -4.16 -0.19
N LYS A 38 -2.38 -4.37 0.82
CA LYS A 38 -3.08 -5.65 1.01
C LYS A 38 -3.99 -5.97 -0.17
N LYS A 39 -4.68 -4.97 -0.73
CA LYS A 39 -5.48 -5.15 -1.95
C LYS A 39 -4.63 -5.69 -3.10
N ASN A 40 -3.42 -5.15 -3.32
CA ASN A 40 -2.53 -5.61 -4.39
C ASN A 40 -2.13 -7.08 -4.24
N ILE A 41 -1.79 -7.52 -3.02
CA ILE A 41 -1.48 -8.93 -2.73
C ILE A 41 -2.69 -9.83 -3.00
N ILE A 42 -3.87 -9.44 -2.53
CA ILE A 42 -5.11 -10.21 -2.71
C ILE A 42 -5.47 -10.31 -4.20
N THR A 43 -5.37 -9.20 -4.93
CA THR A 43 -5.60 -9.18 -6.39
C THR A 43 -4.66 -10.14 -7.11
N TRP A 44 -3.36 -10.09 -6.82
CA TRP A 44 -2.39 -11.00 -7.43
C TRP A 44 -2.71 -12.46 -7.13
N HIS A 45 -3.01 -12.80 -5.87
CA HIS A 45 -3.36 -14.16 -5.46
C HIS A 45 -4.61 -14.67 -6.20
N ASN A 46 -5.66 -13.84 -6.28
CA ASN A 46 -6.90 -14.21 -6.95
C ASN A 46 -6.71 -14.42 -8.46
N LEU A 47 -5.93 -13.57 -9.12
CA LEU A 47 -5.60 -13.70 -10.54
C LEU A 47 -4.73 -14.93 -10.81
N ALA A 48 -3.73 -15.20 -9.96
CA ALA A 48 -2.91 -16.41 -10.07
C ALA A 48 -3.76 -17.67 -9.95
N MET A 49 -4.65 -17.72 -8.96
CA MET A 49 -5.59 -18.84 -8.78
C MET A 49 -6.52 -19.00 -9.98
N LYS A 50 -7.02 -17.90 -10.55
CA LYS A 50 -7.87 -17.92 -11.74
C LYS A 50 -7.12 -18.42 -12.97
N ALA A 51 -5.88 -17.97 -13.18
CA ALA A 51 -5.03 -18.39 -14.29
C ALA A 51 -4.72 -19.90 -14.22
N VAL A 52 -4.37 -20.40 -13.04
CA VAL A 52 -4.15 -21.84 -12.82
C VAL A 52 -5.44 -22.63 -13.05
N LYS A 53 -6.59 -22.16 -12.55
CA LYS A 53 -7.89 -22.83 -12.75
C LYS A 53 -8.34 -22.88 -14.20
N ARG A 54 -8.03 -21.85 -15.00
CA ARG A 54 -8.35 -21.80 -16.44
C ARG A 54 -7.38 -22.65 -17.27
N SER A 55 -6.25 -23.08 -16.70
CA SER A 55 -5.28 -23.88 -17.43
C SER A 55 -5.92 -25.13 -18.02
N THR A 56 -5.71 -25.32 -19.32
CA THR A 56 -6.18 -26.50 -20.05
C THR A 56 -5.03 -27.51 -20.18
N ARG A 57 -5.33 -28.71 -20.67
CA ARG A 57 -4.31 -29.77 -20.85
C ARG A 57 -3.21 -29.36 -21.83
N GLU A 58 -3.54 -28.48 -22.79
CA GLU A 58 -2.64 -27.98 -23.84
C GLU A 58 -1.87 -26.72 -23.39
N LYS A 59 -2.52 -25.77 -22.71
CA LYS A 59 -1.88 -24.59 -22.11
C LYS A 59 -1.86 -24.71 -20.59
N ARG A 60 -0.97 -25.56 -20.06
CA ARG A 60 -0.80 -25.71 -18.61
C ARG A 60 -0.10 -24.48 -18.03
N ILE A 61 -0.86 -23.65 -17.30
CA ILE A 61 -0.34 -22.55 -16.49
C ILE A 61 -0.04 -23.09 -15.09
N THR A 62 1.24 -23.14 -14.73
CA THR A 62 1.69 -23.50 -13.38
C THR A 62 2.08 -22.26 -12.60
N LEU A 63 2.08 -22.36 -11.27
CA LEU A 63 2.55 -21.27 -10.41
C LEU A 63 4.00 -20.86 -10.73
N ALA A 64 4.86 -21.84 -11.04
CA ALA A 64 6.25 -21.58 -11.44
C ALA A 64 6.34 -20.72 -12.71
N LYS A 65 5.46 -20.95 -13.70
CA LYS A 65 5.40 -20.12 -14.91
C LYS A 65 4.95 -18.69 -14.60
N ILE A 66 3.95 -18.53 -13.73
CA ILE A 66 3.47 -17.22 -13.27
C ILE A 66 4.61 -16.47 -12.55
N GLN A 67 5.30 -17.14 -11.64
CA GLN A 67 6.42 -16.55 -10.89
C GLN A 67 7.59 -16.13 -11.80
N ALA A 68 7.93 -16.94 -12.79
CA ALA A 68 8.98 -16.61 -13.75
C ALA A 68 8.62 -15.40 -14.62
N ALA A 69 7.38 -15.32 -15.10
CA ALA A 69 6.91 -14.21 -15.93
C ALA A 69 6.74 -12.90 -15.13
N MET A 70 6.36 -13.00 -13.86
CA MET A 70 5.99 -11.84 -13.02
C MET A 70 7.00 -11.52 -11.92
N GLY A 71 8.24 -11.99 -12.02
CA GLY A 71 9.30 -11.75 -11.03
C GLY A 71 9.40 -10.28 -10.60
N PRO A 72 9.49 -9.32 -11.53
CA PRO A 72 9.58 -7.89 -11.20
C PRO A 72 8.35 -7.35 -10.46
N VAL A 73 7.15 -7.84 -10.79
CA VAL A 73 5.90 -7.41 -10.15
C VAL A 73 5.82 -7.97 -8.72
N ILE A 74 6.23 -9.22 -8.52
CA ILE A 74 6.26 -9.87 -7.19
C ILE A 74 7.26 -9.17 -6.26
N GLU A 75 8.41 -8.77 -6.80
CA GLU A 75 9.39 -7.96 -6.06
C GLU A 75 8.79 -6.64 -5.59
N ARG A 76 8.12 -5.91 -6.50
CA ARG A 76 7.44 -4.64 -6.19
C ARG A 76 6.31 -4.80 -5.17
N ILE A 77 5.52 -5.88 -5.24
CA ILE A 77 4.49 -6.18 -4.24
C ILE A 77 5.12 -6.40 -2.86
N SER A 78 6.26 -7.10 -2.81
CA SER A 78 6.96 -7.42 -1.56
C SER A 78 7.62 -6.18 -0.94
N SER A 79 8.04 -5.21 -1.74
CA SER A 79 8.68 -3.98 -1.29
C SER A 79 7.69 -2.96 -0.71
N GLN A 80 6.40 -3.00 -1.07
CA GLN A 80 5.40 -2.00 -0.64
C GLN A 80 5.31 -1.85 0.88
N LYS A 81 5.44 -2.95 1.63
CA LYS A 81 5.34 -2.93 3.11
C LYS A 81 6.51 -2.20 3.80
N PHE A 82 7.58 -1.91 3.06
CA PHE A 82 8.77 -1.22 3.55
C PHE A 82 8.86 0.22 3.08
N GLU A 83 7.91 0.67 2.25
CA GLU A 83 7.87 2.06 1.81
C GLU A 83 7.59 2.98 3.00
N LEU A 84 8.47 3.96 3.19
CA LEU A 84 8.33 4.94 4.24
C LEU A 84 7.30 6.01 3.83
N PRO A 85 6.47 6.52 4.77
CA PRO A 85 5.45 7.53 4.48
C PRO A 85 6.02 8.94 4.21
N ASN A 86 7.33 9.07 3.97
CA ASN A 86 8.04 10.33 3.84
C ASN A 86 7.59 11.18 2.62
N GLU A 87 7.09 10.55 1.56
CA GLU A 87 6.62 11.21 0.34
C GLU A 87 5.14 11.67 0.41
N GLY A 88 4.43 11.32 1.48
CA GLY A 88 3.03 11.64 1.66
C GLY A 88 2.05 10.64 1.04
N ARG A 89 0.86 10.55 1.62
CA ARG A 89 -0.15 9.51 1.33
C ARG A 89 -0.59 9.40 -0.12
N LYS A 90 -0.88 10.55 -0.75
CA LYS A 90 -1.42 10.56 -2.12
C LYS A 90 -0.45 9.91 -3.10
N VAL A 91 0.83 10.22 -2.96
CA VAL A 91 1.89 9.66 -3.80
C VAL A 91 1.98 8.15 -3.64
N ILE A 92 1.93 7.65 -2.40
CA ILE A 92 2.00 6.21 -2.11
C ILE A 92 0.74 5.49 -2.63
N GLU A 93 -0.44 6.08 -2.44
CA GLU A 93 -1.69 5.51 -2.94
C GLU A 93 -1.70 5.43 -4.48
N GLU A 94 -1.24 6.47 -5.17
CA GLU A 94 -1.08 6.46 -6.62
C GLU A 94 -0.08 5.41 -7.09
N LYS A 95 1.06 5.25 -6.40
CA LYS A 95 2.01 4.17 -6.69
C LYS A 95 1.37 2.79 -6.54
N TYR A 96 0.54 2.61 -5.52
CA TYR A 96 -0.13 1.33 -5.26
C TYR A 96 -1.22 1.04 -6.28
N GLN A 97 -1.97 2.06 -6.71
CA GLN A 97 -2.92 1.94 -7.82
C GLN A 97 -2.23 1.57 -9.12
N ARG A 98 -1.13 2.25 -9.47
CA ARG A 98 -0.33 1.90 -10.66
C ARG A 98 0.19 0.46 -10.59
N LEU A 99 0.68 0.02 -9.43
CA LEU A 99 1.08 -1.38 -9.27
C LEU A 99 -0.10 -2.35 -9.47
N ASN A 100 -1.31 -1.99 -9.05
CA ASN A 100 -2.50 -2.80 -9.30
C ASN A 100 -2.80 -2.92 -10.80
N GLU A 101 -2.69 -1.82 -11.54
CA GLU A 101 -2.83 -1.81 -13.00
C GLU A 101 -1.75 -2.69 -13.67
N ASP A 102 -0.49 -2.54 -13.25
CA ASP A 102 0.64 -3.35 -13.74
C ASP A 102 0.40 -4.86 -13.50
N ILE A 103 -0.14 -5.24 -12.33
CA ILE A 103 -0.52 -6.62 -12.04
C ILE A 103 -1.56 -7.11 -13.05
N ASN A 104 -2.61 -6.33 -13.30
CA ASN A 104 -3.67 -6.71 -14.24
C ASN A 104 -3.15 -6.82 -15.68
N ILE A 105 -2.27 -5.92 -16.11
CA ILE A 105 -1.63 -5.96 -17.44
C ILE A 105 -0.78 -7.22 -17.57
N SER A 106 0.08 -7.50 -16.59
CA SER A 106 0.94 -8.68 -16.60
C SER A 106 0.14 -9.98 -16.70
N PHE A 107 -1.04 -10.06 -16.06
CA PHE A 107 -1.91 -11.24 -16.16
C PHE A 107 -2.64 -11.36 -17.49
N ARG A 108 -2.87 -10.25 -18.20
CA ARG A 108 -3.39 -10.28 -19.58
C ARG A 108 -2.33 -10.76 -20.56
N GLU A 109 -1.10 -10.25 -20.44
CA GLU A 109 0.03 -10.69 -21.27
C GLU A 109 0.39 -12.16 -21.06
N LEU A 110 0.14 -12.70 -19.86
CA LEU A 110 0.31 -14.13 -19.59
C LEU A 110 -0.75 -15.01 -20.29
N ASP A 111 -1.92 -14.44 -20.59
CA ASP A 111 -3.04 -15.16 -21.24
C ASP A 111 -2.93 -15.21 -22.75
N ASP A 112 -2.31 -14.20 -23.36
CA ASP A 112 -2.02 -14.15 -24.80
C ASP A 112 -1.02 -15.26 -25.19
#